data_AF-A0A354UR04-F1
#
_entry.id   AF-A0A354UR04-F1
#
_cell.length_a   1.000
_cell.length_b   1.000
_cell.length_c   1.000
_cell.angle_alpha   90.00
_cell.angle_beta   90.00
_cell.angle_gamma   90.00
#
_symmetry.space_group_name_H-M   'P 1'
#
loop_
_entity.id
_entity.type
_entity.pdbx_description
1 polymer ?
#
loop_
_entity_poly.entity_id
_entity_poly.type
_entity_poly.pdbx_seq_one_letter_code
_entity_poly.pdbx_strand_id
1 'polypeptide(L)' 'MRYVCNVCGWVYDEDEQGVKWEDLPEDFTCELCGAGKDEFSPEE' A
#
# COMPACT_ATOMS: atom_id res chain seq x y z
N MET A 1 0.54 10.73 0.34
CA MET A 1 0.52 9.94 1.61
C MET A 1 1.30 8.66 1.37
N ARG A 2 1.92 8.08 2.40
CA ARG A 2 2.64 6.80 2.27
C ARG A 2 1.99 5.72 3.11
N TYR A 3 2.05 4.49 2.62
CA TYR A 3 1.56 3.30 3.32
C TYR A 3 2.62 2.21 3.26
N VAL A 4 3.03 1.71 4.41
CA VAL A 4 4.03 0.66 4.53
C VAL A 4 3.36 -0.69 4.78
N CYS A 5 3.77 -1.70 4.02
CA CYS A 5 3.37 -3.08 4.20
C CYS A 5 4.03 -3.63 5.47
N ASN A 6 3.25 -4.01 6.47
CA ASN A 6 3.73 -4.55 7.75
C ASN A 6 4.41 -5.94 7.59
N VAL A 7 4.17 -6.63 6.47
CA VAL A 7 4.71 -7.97 6.20
C VAL A 7 6.12 -7.91 5.61
N CYS A 8 6.33 -7.08 4.59
CA CYS A 8 7.60 -7.06 3.83
C CYS A 8 8.30 -5.70 3.80
N GLY A 9 7.69 -4.64 4.34
CA GLY A 9 8.25 -3.28 4.37
C GLY A 9 8.19 -2.51 3.04
N TRP A 10 7.44 -3.00 2.05
CA TRP A 10 7.22 -2.23 0.81
C TRP A 10 6.37 -0.99 1.10
N VAL A 11 6.74 0.15 0.49
CA VAL A 11 6.06 1.43 0.68
C VAL A 11 5.30 1.80 -0.57
N TYR A 12 3.99 2.01 -0.43
CA TYR A 12 3.14 2.63 -1.42
C TYR A 12 3.13 4.14 -1.20
N ASP A 13 3.73 4.89 -2.12
CA ASP A 13 3.70 6.35 -2.15
C ASP A 13 2.65 6.83 -3.18
N GLU A 14 1.58 7.45 -2.71
CA GLU A 14 0.51 7.97 -3.57
C GLU A 14 1.01 9.01 -4.58
N ASP A 15 2.04 9.80 -4.24
CA ASP A 15 2.59 10.84 -5.12
C ASP A 15 3.45 10.21 -6.24
N GLU A 16 4.12 9.09 -5.97
CA GLU A 16 4.85 8.33 -6.98
C GLU A 16 3.91 7.51 -7.88
N GLN A 17 2.86 6.93 -7.29
CA GLN A 17 1.92 6.07 -7.99
C GLN A 17 0.83 6.86 -8.73
N GLY A 18 0.57 8.10 -8.33
CA GLY A 18 -0.48 8.95 -8.88
C GLY A 18 -1.90 8.46 -8.60
N VAL A 19 -2.05 7.49 -7.70
CA VAL A 19 -3.32 6.89 -7.28
C VAL A 19 -3.38 6.98 -5.76
N LYS A 20 -4.54 7.36 -5.21
CA LYS A 20 -4.71 7.41 -3.76
C LYS A 20 -4.98 6.01 -3.22
N TRP A 21 -4.56 5.77 -1.98
CA TRP A 21 -4.82 4.53 -1.26
C TRP A 21 -6.31 4.21 -1.15
N GLU A 22 -7.14 5.24 -0.97
CA GLU A 22 -8.61 5.14 -0.91
C GLU A 22 -9.22 4.69 -2.25
N ASP A 23 -8.57 5.04 -3.36
CA ASP A 23 -9.01 4.73 -4.73
C ASP A 23 -8.48 3.37 -5.22
N LEU A 24 -7.60 2.71 -4.46
CA LEU A 24 -7.10 1.37 -4.80
C LEU A 24 -8.25 0.34 -4.79
N PRO A 25 -8.27 -0.60 -5.76
CA PRO A 25 -9.23 -1.69 -5.81
C PRO A 25 -9.34 -2.49 -4.51
N GLU A 26 -10.50 -3.11 -4.27
CA GLU A 26 -10.72 -3.96 -3.09
C GLU A 26 -9.83 -5.21 -3.08
N ASP A 27 -9.38 -5.65 -4.25
CA ASP A 27 -8.48 -6.79 -4.45
C ASP A 27 -7.00 -6.38 -4.54
N PHE A 28 -6.66 -5.14 -4.18
CA PHE A 28 -5.27 -4.72 -4.12
C PHE A 28 -4.45 -5.59 -3.17
N THR A 29 -3.30 -6.03 -3.66
CA THR A 29 -2.30 -6.77 -2.90
C THR A 29 -0.91 -6.15 -3.08
N CYS A 30 -0.10 -6.19 -2.03
CA CYS A 30 1.31 -5.83 -2.07
C CYS A 30 2.03 -6.57 -3.20
N GLU A 31 2.71 -5.83 -4.07
CA GLU A 31 3.40 -6.39 -5.24
C GLU A 31 4.57 -7.32 -4.89
N LEU A 32 5.16 -7.17 -3.70
CA LEU A 32 6.30 -7.99 -3.26
C LEU A 32 5.88 -9.29 -2.57
N CYS A 33 4.80 -9.27 -1.78
CA CYS A 33 4.44 -10.40 -0.92
C CYS A 33 2.99 -10.89 -1.05
N GLY A 34 2.13 -10.17 -1.79
CA GLY A 34 0.72 -10.53 -1.97
C GLY A 34 -0.18 -10.23 -0.77
N ALA A 35 0.32 -9.56 0.28
CA ALA A 35 -0.49 -9.15 1.43
C ALA A 35 -1.58 -8.13 1.03
N GLY A 36 -2.77 -8.22 1.63
CA GLY A 36 -3.89 -7.31 1.36
C GLY A 36 -3.71 -5.91 1.95
N LYS A 37 -4.66 -5.00 1.65
CA LYS A 37 -4.67 -3.61 2.18
C LYS A 37 -4.72 -3.56 3.71
N ASP A 38 -5.27 -4.57 4.36
CA ASP A 38 -5.37 -4.70 5.82
C ASP A 38 -4.01 -4.86 6.51
N GLU A 39 -3.00 -5.30 5.76
CA GLU A 39 -1.62 -5.46 6.24
C GLU A 39 -0.76 -4.21 6.03
N PHE A 40 -1.37 -3.05 5.75
CA PHE A 40 -0.67 -1.78 5.58
C PHE A 40 -0.99 -0.77 6.68
N SER A 41 0.01 0.02 7.03
CA SER A 41 -0.11 1.14 7.98
C SER A 41 0.27 2.45 7.28
N PRO A 42 -0.39 3.59 7.59
CA PRO A 42 0.07 4.89 7.12
C PRO A 42 1.47 5.19 7.69
N GLU A 43 2.34 5.72 6.85
CA GLU A 43 3.71 6.14 7.18
C GLU A 43 3.78 7.68 7.11
N GLU A 44 4.37 8.31 8.15
CA GLU A 44 4.54 9.78 8.25
C GLU A 44 5.60 10.34 7.30
#